data_AF-A0A3N5ZZK3-F1
#
_entry.id   AF-A0A3N5ZZK3-F1
#
_cell.length_a   1.000
_cell.length_b   1.000
_cell.length_c   1.000
_cell.angle_alpha   90.00
_cell.angle_beta   90.00
_cell.angle_gamma   90.00
#
_symmetry.space_group_name_H-M   'P 1'
#
loop_
_entity.id
_entity.type
_entity.pdbx_description
1 polymer ?
#
loop_
_entity_poly.entity_id
_entity_poly.type
_entity_poly.pdbx_seq_one_letter_code
_entity_poly.pdbx_strand_id
1 'polypeptide(L)' 'MITTFAQTPPYLNPDLPVDQRAKDLVSRMTIEEKIAQLNYAAPAIPRLNVPEYNWWSESLHGVARNGRATV' A
#
# COMPACT_ATOMS: atom_id res chain seq x y z
N MET A 1 -17.98 -14.28 -30.16
CA MET A 1 -18.13 -13.76 -28.78
C MET A 1 -16.89 -12.94 -28.47
N ILE A 2 -17.02 -11.65 -28.17
CA ILE A 2 -15.88 -10.81 -27.77
C ILE A 2 -15.83 -10.82 -26.24
N THR A 3 -14.82 -11.46 -25.68
CA THR A 3 -14.57 -11.48 -24.24
C THR A 3 -13.77 -10.22 -23.89
N THR A 4 -14.39 -9.25 -23.22
CA THR A 4 -13.70 -8.06 -22.72
C THR A 4 -12.83 -8.45 -21.52
N PHE A 5 -11.51 -8.51 -21.70
CA PHE A 5 -10.60 -8.59 -20.57
C PHE A 5 -10.52 -7.20 -19.91
N ALA A 6 -10.74 -7.13 -18.59
CA ALA A 6 -10.51 -5.90 -17.85
C ALA A 6 -9.00 -5.58 -17.89
N GLN A 7 -8.64 -4.37 -18.32
CA GLN A 7 -7.26 -3.90 -18.33
C GLN A 7 -6.71 -3.91 -16.89
N THR A 8 -5.57 -4.55 -16.65
CA THR A 8 -4.87 -4.49 -15.36
C THR A 8 -4.59 -3.02 -15.00
N PRO A 9 -5.06 -2.54 -13.83
CA PRO A 9 -4.75 -1.18 -13.38
C PRO A 9 -3.24 -0.93 -13.34
N PRO A 10 -2.75 0.25 -13.75
CA PRO A 10 -1.32 0.57 -13.76
C PRO A 10 -0.60 0.30 -12.43
N TYR A 11 -1.24 0.55 -11.28
CA TYR A 11 -0.60 0.27 -9.97
C TYR A 11 -0.26 -1.21 -9.73
N LEU A 12 -0.97 -2.13 -10.39
CA LEU A 12 -0.74 -3.59 -10.34
C LEU A 12 0.24 -4.09 -11.41
N ASN A 13 0.66 -3.25 -12.36
CA ASN A 13 1.59 -3.65 -13.41
C ASN A 13 3.05 -3.56 -12.90
N PRO A 14 3.80 -4.66 -12.74
CA PRO A 14 5.17 -4.65 -12.24
C PRO A 14 6.18 -4.07 -13.24
N ASP A 15 5.83 -3.97 -14.53
CA ASP A 15 6.71 -3.47 -15.60
C ASP A 15 6.74 -1.93 -15.66
N LEU A 16 5.86 -1.25 -14.93
CA LEU A 16 5.82 0.22 -14.87
C LEU A 16 6.71 0.77 -13.74
N PRO A 17 7.28 1.98 -13.92
CA PRO A 17 8.02 2.67 -12.86
C PRO A 17 7.20 2.82 -11.57
N VAL A 18 7.85 2.67 -10.42
CA VAL A 18 7.21 2.74 -9.09
C VAL A 18 6.42 4.04 -8.92
N ASP A 19 6.97 5.19 -9.34
CA ASP A 19 6.28 6.48 -9.24
C ASP A 19 4.97 6.52 -10.02
N GLN A 20 4.93 5.89 -11.20
CA GLN A 20 3.72 5.82 -12.01
C GLN A 20 2.67 4.95 -11.32
N ARG A 21 3.09 3.81 -10.76
CA ARG A 21 2.22 2.89 -10.02
C ARG A 21 1.66 3.54 -8.76
N ALA A 22 2.51 4.24 -8.00
CA ALA A 22 2.12 4.96 -6.79
C ALA A 22 1.14 6.10 -7.09
N LYS A 23 1.41 6.90 -8.13
CA LYS A 23 0.50 7.98 -8.56
C LYS A 23 -0.87 7.45 -8.98
N ASP A 24 -0.90 6.35 -9.73
CA ASP A 24 -2.16 5.70 -10.12
C ASP A 24 -2.92 5.12 -8.91
N LEU A 25 -2.22 4.52 -7.93
CA LEU A 25 -2.87 4.04 -6.71
C LEU A 25 -3.49 5.19 -5.91
N VAL A 26 -2.73 6.26 -5.67
CA VAL A 26 -3.19 7.43 -4.91
C VAL A 26 -4.32 8.17 -5.62
N SER A 27 -4.31 8.24 -6.96
CA SER A 27 -5.39 8.90 -7.71
C SER A 27 -6.73 8.16 -7.59
N ARG A 28 -6.70 6.84 -7.32
CA ARG A 28 -7.88 5.99 -7.11
C ARG A 28 -8.45 6.06 -5.71
N MET A 29 -7.72 6.61 -4.73
CA MET A 29 -8.16 6.73 -3.34
C MET A 29 -9.16 7.87 -3.15
N THR A 30 -10.11 7.70 -2.22
CA THR A 30 -10.92 8.82 -1.75
C THR A 30 -10.08 9.76 -0.89
N ILE A 31 -10.61 10.93 -0.54
CA ILE A 31 -9.90 11.85 0.36
C ILE A 31 -9.74 11.23 1.75
N GLU A 32 -10.76 10.55 2.25
CA GLU A 32 -10.76 9.89 3.55
C GLU A 32 -9.70 8.78 3.61
N GLU A 33 -9.59 7.98 2.56
CA GLU A 33 -8.55 6.95 2.47
C GLU A 33 -7.15 7.56 2.39
N LYS A 34 -6.96 8.63 1.60
CA LYS A 34 -5.66 9.34 1.56
C LYS A 34 -5.26 9.83 2.93
N ILE A 35 -6.19 10.45 3.66
CA ILE A 35 -5.96 10.95 5.02
C ILE A 35 -5.59 9.78 5.95
N ALA A 36 -6.30 8.66 5.85
CA ALA A 36 -6.03 7.48 6.68
C ALA A 36 -4.65 6.87 6.44
N GLN A 37 -4.07 7.02 5.24
CA GLN A 37 -2.72 6.55 4.92
C GLN A 37 -1.59 7.45 5.44
N LEU A 38 -1.90 8.61 6.07
CA LEU A 38 -0.88 9.53 6.62
C LEU A 38 -0.38 9.12 8.02
N ASN A 39 -1.02 8.14 8.66
CA ASN A 39 -0.59 7.59 9.94
C ASN A 39 0.32 6.37 9.74
N TYR A 40 1.19 6.08 10.72
CA TYR A 40 2.01 4.87 10.69
C TYR A 40 1.18 3.59 10.74
N ALA A 41 0.06 3.58 11.46
CA ALA A 41 -0.88 2.48 11.46
C ALA A 41 -1.87 2.64 10.29
N ALA A 42 -1.38 2.52 9.06
CA ALA A 42 -2.20 2.73 7.87
C ALA A 42 -3.19 1.56 7.68
N PRO A 43 -4.52 1.82 7.65
CA PRO A 43 -5.51 0.76 7.51
C PRO A 43 -5.52 0.20 6.09
N ALA A 44 -6.06 -1.01 5.94
CA ALA A 44 -6.30 -1.61 4.63
C ALA A 44 -7.27 -0.77 3.79
N ILE A 45 -7.13 -0.84 2.46
CA ILE A 45 -8.11 -0.34 1.48
C ILE A 45 -8.59 -1.53 0.64
N PRO A 46 -9.58 -2.31 1.12
CA PRO A 46 -9.97 -3.57 0.48
C PRO A 46 -10.41 -3.43 -0.98
N ARG A 47 -11.10 -2.34 -1.33
CA ARG A 47 -11.56 -2.09 -2.71
C ARG A 47 -10.41 -1.89 -3.71
N LEU A 48 -9.22 -1.55 -3.23
CA LEU A 48 -7.99 -1.37 -4.02
C LEU A 48 -7.00 -2.51 -3.80
N ASN A 49 -7.39 -3.58 -3.09
CA ASN A 49 -6.50 -4.69 -2.74
C ASN A 49 -5.20 -4.23 -2.06
N VAL A 50 -5.29 -3.21 -1.19
CA VAL A 50 -4.17 -2.73 -0.38
C VAL A 50 -4.32 -3.28 1.04
N PRO A 51 -3.37 -4.09 1.54
CA PRO A 51 -3.40 -4.58 2.91
C PRO A 51 -3.11 -3.46 3.91
N GLU A 52 -3.42 -3.68 5.17
CA GLU A 52 -2.94 -2.79 6.24
C GLU A 52 -1.41 -2.79 6.27
N TYR A 53 -0.82 -1.64 6.62
CA TYR A 53 0.62 -1.51 6.62
C TYR A 53 1.08 -0.60 7.76
N ASN A 54 1.96 -1.15 8.60
CA ASN A 54 2.65 -0.37 9.61
C ASN A 54 4.06 -0.02 9.15
N TRP A 55 4.25 1.21 8.68
CA TRP A 55 5.56 1.65 8.18
C TRP A 55 6.55 2.06 9.28
N TRP A 56 6.09 2.23 10.53
CA TRP A 56 7.00 2.52 11.65
C TRP A 56 7.63 1.23 12.18
N SER A 57 8.79 0.92 11.64
CA SER A 57 9.69 -0.12 12.12
C SER A 57 11.00 0.48 12.63
N GLU A 58 11.66 -0.20 13.56
CA GLU A 58 12.91 0.27 14.20
C GLU A 58 13.94 -0.86 14.21
N SER A 59 15.21 -0.55 13.94
CA SER A 59 16.28 -1.57 13.89
C SER A 59 17.67 -1.08 14.34
N LEU A 60 17.74 -0.07 15.22
CA LEU A 60 18.99 0.60 15.60
C LEU A 60 20.13 -0.34 16.01
N HIS A 61 19.83 -1.38 16.77
CA HIS A 61 20.79 -2.41 17.23
C HIS A 61 20.15 -3.81 17.22
N GLY A 62 19.29 -4.07 16.23
CA GLY A 62 18.49 -5.28 16.12
C GLY A 62 17.03 -4.94 15.87
N VAL A 63 16.28 -5.87 15.27
CA VAL A 63 14.88 -5.65 14.89
C VAL A 63 14.02 -5.42 16.14
N ALA A 64 13.52 -4.21 16.30
CA ALA A 64 12.54 -3.85 17.31
C ALA A 64 11.14 -3.91 16.70
N ARG A 65 10.11 -4.06 17.54
CA ARG A 65 8.69 -4.05 17.15
C ARG A 65 8.25 -5.20 16.21
N ASN A 66 9.06 -6.26 16.07
CA ASN A 66 8.69 -7.52 15.42
C ASN A 66 8.28 -8.60 16.45
N GLY A 67 7.33 -8.26 17.34
CA GLY A 67 6.90 -9.10 18.47
C GLY A 67 7.36 -8.59 19.84
N ARG A 68 7.63 -9.49 20.80
CA ARG A 68 8.06 -9.15 22.17
C ARG A 68 9.48 -8.58 22.13
N ALA A 69 9.62 -7.29 22.40
CA ALA A 69 10.93 -6.69 22.65
C ALA A 69 11.47 -7.20 23.98
N THR A 70 12.57 -7.95 23.96
CA THR A 70 13.40 -8.21 25.14
C THR A 70 14.53 -7.19 25.14
N VAL A 71 14.55 -6.32 26.15
CA VAL A 71 15.67 -5.42 26.44
C VAL A 71 16.89 -6.20 26.90
#